data_AF-A0A932LPL2-F1
#
_entry.id   AF-A0A932LPL2-F1
#
_cell.length_a   1.000
_cell.length_b   1.000
_cell.length_c   1.000
_cell.angle_alpha   90.00
_cell.angle_beta   90.00
_cell.angle_gamma   90.00
#
_symmetry.space_group_name_H-M   'P 1'
#
loop_
_entity.id
_entity.type
_entity.pdbx_description
1 polymer ?
#
loop_
_entity_poly.entity_id
_entity_poly.type
_entity_poly.pdbx_seq_one_letter_code
_entity_poly.pdbx_strand_id
1 'polypeptide(L)'
;MRPLGVTLIGIYQILRGVLGVLFGLSLLLFTSLAAKLASLAAEGNALERMLHSLGRMAGLGIIVFALLHVIAGFGLLKMENWGRLLTLLFSAIGLMALLPVLIASHGLPLVFAAINAVSIFYLALPPIKRIFHGNRGALRAAA
;
A
#
# COMPACT_ATOMS: atom_id res chain seq x y z
N MET A 1 8.99 -12.37 -21.95
CA MET A 1 8.40 -13.03 -20.76
C MET A 1 8.57 -12.14 -19.54
N ARG A 2 7.64 -12.19 -18.58
CA ARG A 2 7.70 -11.34 -17.38
C ARG A 2 8.67 -11.94 -16.34
N PRO A 3 9.63 -11.19 -15.77
CA PRO A 3 10.52 -11.73 -14.74
C PRO A 3 9.74 -12.19 -13.51
N LEU A 4 10.18 -13.31 -12.91
CA LEU A 4 9.53 -13.89 -11.72
C LEU A 4 9.46 -12.88 -10.57
N GLY A 5 10.56 -12.16 -10.30
CA GLY A 5 10.61 -11.16 -9.22
C GLY A 5 9.61 -10.02 -9.42
N VAL A 6 9.39 -9.56 -10.66
CA VAL A 6 8.34 -8.56 -10.94
C VAL A 6 6.96 -9.13 -10.63
N THR A 7 6.72 -10.39 -10.99
CA THR A 7 5.42 -11.05 -10.72
C THR A 7 5.17 -11.17 -9.21
N LEU A 8 6.18 -11.61 -8.45
CA LEU A 8 6.09 -11.73 -6.98
C LEU A 8 5.83 -10.38 -6.31
N ILE A 9 6.56 -9.32 -6.70
CA ILE A 9 6.36 -7.97 -6.16
C ILE A 9 4.97 -7.44 -6.51
N GLY A 10 4.49 -7.71 -7.73
CA GLY A 10 3.15 -7.31 -8.17
C GLY A 10 2.05 -7.97 -7.34
N ILE A 11 2.15 -9.28 -7.12
CA ILE A 11 1.22 -10.03 -6.25
C ILE A 11 1.28 -9.52 -4.81
N TYR A 12 2.49 -9.28 -4.28
CA TYR A 12 2.67 -8.73 -2.93
C TYR A 12 1.96 -7.37 -2.78
N GLN A 13 2.11 -6.46 -3.76
CA GLN A 13 1.44 -5.16 -3.69
C GLN A 13 -0.08 -5.26 -3.75
N ILE A 14 -0.62 -6.19 -4.56
CA ILE A 14 -2.06 -6.44 -4.60
C ILE A 14 -2.53 -7.02 -3.27
N LEU A 15 -1.84 -8.02 -2.72
CA LEU A 15 -2.20 -8.62 -1.44
C LEU A 15 -2.16 -7.59 -0.31
N ARG A 16 -1.10 -6.78 -0.26
CA ARG A 16 -0.97 -5.68 0.70
C ARG A 16 -2.12 -4.66 0.56
N GLY A 17 -2.49 -4.32 -0.67
CA GLY A 17 -3.63 -3.44 -0.95
C GLY A 17 -4.96 -4.07 -0.50
N VAL A 18 -5.21 -5.34 -0.80
CA VAL A 18 -6.43 -6.04 -0.35
C VAL A 18 -6.51 -6.09 1.18
N LEU A 19 -5.42 -6.46 1.86
CA LEU A 19 -5.37 -6.45 3.33
C LEU A 19 -5.57 -5.05 3.89
N GLY A 20 -5.02 -4.01 3.24
CA GLY A 20 -5.23 -2.62 3.63
C GLY A 20 -6.68 -2.16 3.47
N VAL A 21 -7.36 -2.57 2.39
CA VAL A 21 -8.80 -2.30 2.20
C VAL A 21 -9.61 -2.98 3.29
N LEU A 22 -9.36 -4.26 3.58
CA LEU A 22 -10.04 -4.99 4.64
C LEU A 22 -9.82 -4.35 6.02
N PHE A 23 -8.59 -3.93 6.31
CA PHE A 23 -8.25 -3.23 7.55
C PHE A 23 -8.96 -1.88 7.66
N GLY A 24 -8.95 -1.08 6.58
CA GLY A 24 -9.62 0.20 6.53
C GLY A 24 -11.15 0.07 6.69
N LEU A 25 -11.77 -0.92 6.03
CA LEU A 25 -13.18 -1.24 6.21
C LEU A 25 -13.48 -1.67 7.65
N SER A 26 -12.63 -2.51 8.24
CA SER A 26 -12.76 -2.92 9.64
C SER A 26 -12.73 -1.70 10.56
N LEU A 27 -11.80 -0.76 10.36
CA LEU A 27 -11.76 0.48 11.13
C LEU A 27 -13.05 1.30 11.00
N LEU A 28 -13.59 1.46 9.79
CA LEU A 28 -14.87 2.16 9.60
C LEU A 28 -16.02 1.48 10.36
N LEU A 29 -16.09 0.16 10.34
CA LEU A 29 -17.11 -0.62 11.05
C LEU A 29 -16.94 -0.51 12.57
N PHE A 30 -15.75 -0.75 13.10
CA PHE A 30 -15.52 -0.75 14.55
C PHE A 30 -15.60 0.66 15.16
N THR A 31 -15.10 1.69 14.49
CA THR A 31 -15.20 3.07 15.00
C THR A 31 -16.63 3.60 14.99
N SER A 32 -17.45 3.21 14.00
CA SER A 32 -18.87 3.56 14.00
C SER A 32 -19.65 2.82 15.09
N LEU A 33 -19.34 1.55 15.35
CA LEU A 33 -19.95 0.81 16.44
C LEU A 33 -19.52 1.36 17.81
N ALA A 34 -18.24 1.67 17.99
CA ALA A 34 -17.72 2.28 19.21
C ALA A 34 -18.35 3.64 19.48
N ALA A 35 -18.54 4.47 18.45
CA ALA A 35 -19.24 5.74 18.58
C ALA A 35 -20.70 5.56 19.04
N LYS A 36 -21.42 4.58 18.48
CA LYS A 36 -22.80 4.25 18.91
C LYS A 36 -22.87 3.73 20.34
N LEU A 37 -21.90 2.92 20.78
CA LEU A 37 -21.85 2.46 22.16
C LEU A 37 -21.52 3.61 23.12
N ALA A 38 -20.61 4.51 22.72
CA ALA A 38 -20.29 5.71 23.48
C ALA A 38 -21.49 6.65 23.60
N SER A 39 -22.29 6.81 22.53
CA SER A 39 -23.50 7.65 22.55
C SER A 39 -24.61 7.10 23.45
N LEU A 40 -24.67 5.77 23.62
CA LEU A 40 -25.61 5.11 24.54
C LEU A 40 -25.15 5.18 26.01
N ALA A 41 -23.84 5.26 26.24
CA ALA A 41 -23.25 5.27 27.57
C ALA A 41 -23.06 6.68 28.16
N ALA A 42 -23.05 7.73 27.32
CA ALA A 42 -22.78 9.09 27.75
C ALA A 42 -23.70 10.10 27.05
N GLU A 43 -24.51 10.82 27.83
CA GLU A 43 -25.15 12.06 27.40
C GLU A 43 -24.05 13.13 27.17
N GLY A 44 -23.58 13.31 25.93
CA GLY A 44 -22.85 14.55 25.56
C GLY A 44 -21.51 14.41 24.83
N ASN A 45 -21.60 14.09 23.53
CA ASN A 45 -21.15 14.90 22.38
C ASN A 45 -19.69 15.26 22.04
N ALA A 46 -18.68 15.09 22.90
CA ALA A 46 -17.30 15.40 22.48
C ALA A 46 -16.54 14.15 21.98
N LEU A 47 -16.48 13.12 22.81
CA LEU A 47 -15.71 11.90 22.53
C LEU A 47 -16.32 11.09 21.37
N GLU A 48 -17.65 10.99 21.31
CA GLU A 48 -18.36 10.33 20.21
C GLU A 48 -18.02 10.96 18.85
N ARG A 49 -18.14 12.29 18.75
CA ARG A 49 -17.86 13.02 17.51
C ARG A 49 -16.40 12.88 17.10
N MET A 50 -15.47 12.92 18.06
CA MET A 50 -14.05 12.76 17.82
C MET A 50 -13.70 11.35 17.33
N LEU A 51 -14.22 10.30 17.99
CA LEU A 51 -13.99 8.91 17.59
C LEU A 51 -14.58 8.61 16.20
N HIS A 52 -15.77 9.13 15.93
CA HIS A 52 -16.43 8.94 14.65
C HIS A 52 -15.72 9.68 13.50
N SER A 53 -15.28 10.93 13.71
CA SER A 53 -14.57 11.70 12.68
C SER A 53 -13.18 11.15 12.40
N LEU A 54 -12.41 10.84 13.45
CA LEU A 54 -11.06 10.32 13.33
C LEU A 54 -11.05 8.91 12.70
N GLY A 55 -11.95 8.04 13.17
CA GLY A 55 -12.11 6.70 12.62
C GLY A 55 -12.50 6.70 11.15
N ARG A 56 -13.43 7.59 10.76
CA ARG A 56 -13.84 7.75 9.36
C ARG A 56 -12.69 8.27 8.48
N MET A 57 -11.99 9.32 8.91
CA MET A 57 -10.87 9.89 8.15
C MET A 57 -9.74 8.89 8.00
N ALA A 58 -9.34 8.22 9.09
CA ALA A 58 -8.29 7.21 9.06
C ALA A 58 -8.67 6.02 8.18
N GLY A 59 -9.88 5.48 8.33
CA GLY A 59 -10.38 4.36 7.54
C GLY A 59 -10.42 4.68 6.04
N LEU A 60 -10.98 5.83 5.66
CA LEU A 60 -11.01 6.27 4.25
C LEU A 60 -9.61 6.51 3.69
N GLY A 61 -8.73 7.18 4.46
CA GLY A 61 -7.34 7.40 4.05
C GLY A 61 -6.59 6.10 3.80
N ILE A 62 -6.76 5.11 4.68
CA ILE A 62 -6.20 3.77 4.53
C ILE A 62 -6.74 3.09 3.28
N ILE A 63 -8.06 3.12 3.04
CA ILE A 63 -8.67 2.50 1.85
C ILE A 63 -8.10 3.12 0.57
N VAL A 64 -8.05 4.44 0.48
CA VAL A 64 -7.49 5.13 -0.70
C VAL A 64 -6.04 4.72 -0.93
N PHE A 65 -5.21 4.74 0.12
CA PHE A 65 -3.81 4.34 0.03
C PHE A 65 -3.63 2.86 -0.35
N ALA A 66 -4.52 2.00 0.14
CA ALA A 66 -4.53 0.58 -0.16
C ALA A 66 -4.95 0.30 -1.61
N LEU A 67 -5.92 1.04 -2.15
CA LEU A 67 -6.30 0.97 -3.56
C LEU A 67 -5.13 1.38 -4.48
N LEU A 68 -4.36 2.40 -4.10
CA LEU A 68 -3.16 2.79 -4.84
C LEU A 68 -2.11 1.67 -4.88
N HIS A 69 -2.00 0.83 -3.84
CA HIS A 69 -1.14 -0.36 -3.85
C HIS A 69 -1.63 -1.41 -4.85
N VAL A 70 -2.95 -1.67 -4.89
CA VAL A 70 -3.54 -2.59 -5.88
C VAL A 70 -3.29 -2.09 -7.30
N ILE A 71 -3.50 -0.80 -7.55
CA ILE A 71 -3.27 -0.17 -8.85
C ILE A 71 -1.79 -0.26 -9.25
N ALA A 72 -0.86 0.01 -8.32
CA ALA A 72 0.57 -0.12 -8.56
C ALA A 72 0.96 -1.57 -8.90
N GLY A 73 0.45 -2.55 -8.14
CA GLY A 73 0.68 -3.97 -8.39
C GLY A 73 0.13 -4.42 -9.75
N PHE A 74 -1.06 -3.96 -10.12
CA PHE A 74 -1.64 -4.23 -11.44
C PHE A 74 -0.80 -3.65 -12.58
N GLY A 75 -0.36 -2.39 -12.45
CA GLY A 75 0.56 -1.76 -13.41
C GLY A 75 1.87 -2.54 -13.54
N LEU A 76 2.40 -3.07 -12.43
CA LEU A 76 3.59 -3.90 -12.43
C LEU A 76 3.37 -5.22 -13.20
N LEU A 77 2.25 -5.90 -12.98
CA LEU A 77 1.89 -7.12 -13.69
C LEU A 77 1.66 -6.88 -15.19
N LYS A 78 1.22 -5.69 -15.57
CA LYS A 78 1.08 -5.28 -16.98
C LYS A 78 2.39 -4.80 -17.62
N MET A 79 3.51 -4.83 -16.90
CA MET A 79 4.82 -4.33 -17.36
C MET A 79 4.80 -2.84 -17.71
N GLU A 80 3.98 -2.08 -17.01
CA GLU A 80 3.89 -0.63 -17.17
C GLU A 80 4.91 0.10 -16.29
N ASN A 81 5.68 1.02 -16.88
CA ASN A 81 6.70 1.77 -16.14
C ASN A 81 6.09 2.66 -15.05
N TRP A 82 4.84 3.13 -15.21
CA TRP A 82 4.16 3.90 -14.16
C TRP A 82 3.87 3.03 -12.93
N GLY A 83 3.51 1.75 -13.12
CA GLY A 83 3.32 0.79 -12.02
C GLY A 83 4.61 0.52 -11.26
N ARG A 84 5.75 0.47 -11.98
CA ARG A 84 7.09 0.39 -11.36
C ARG A 84 7.39 1.61 -10.50
N LEU A 85 7.16 2.81 -11.01
CA LEU A 85 7.43 4.06 -10.27
C LEU A 85 6.56 4.17 -9.02
N LEU A 86 5.26 3.85 -9.12
CA LEU A 86 4.37 3.84 -7.95
C LEU A 86 4.81 2.81 -6.91
N THR A 87 5.21 1.60 -7.34
CA THR A 87 5.69 0.58 -6.41
C THR A 87 6.98 1.02 -5.72
N LEU A 88 7.94 1.61 -6.44
CA LEU A 88 9.14 2.18 -5.85
C LEU A 88 8.82 3.26 -4.82
N LEU A 89 7.92 4.18 -5.16
CA LEU A 89 7.49 5.27 -4.27
C LEU A 89 6.85 4.72 -2.99
N PHE A 90 5.88 3.82 -3.11
CA PHE A 90 5.17 3.28 -1.95
C PHE A 90 6.05 2.34 -1.10
N SER A 91 6.98 1.61 -1.72
CA SER A 91 7.96 0.84 -0.97
C SER A 91 8.92 1.74 -0.21
N ALA A 92 9.35 2.86 -0.79
CA ALA A 92 10.19 3.84 -0.09
C ALA A 92 9.46 4.49 1.08
N ILE A 93 8.22 4.96 0.86
CA ILE A 93 7.37 5.50 1.93
C ILE A 93 7.13 4.46 3.02
N GLY A 94 6.82 3.22 2.64
CA GLY A 94 6.60 2.12 3.58
C GLY A 94 7.84 1.81 4.41
N LEU A 95 9.03 1.82 3.80
CA LEU A 95 10.28 1.61 4.50
C LEU A 95 10.55 2.74 5.51
N MET A 96 10.37 4.00 5.09
CA MET A 96 10.54 5.17 5.98
C MET A 96 9.55 5.15 7.14
N ALA A 97 8.29 4.78 6.88
CA ALA A 97 7.26 4.68 7.91
C ALA A 97 7.56 3.58 8.94
N LEU A 98 8.29 2.52 8.54
CA LEU A 98 8.67 1.43 9.43
C LEU A 98 9.91 1.75 10.28
N LEU A 99 10.78 2.68 9.87
CA LEU A 99 12.04 2.98 10.58
C LEU A 99 11.88 3.21 12.10
N PRO A 100 10.93 4.03 12.59
CA PRO A 100 10.77 4.23 14.03
C PRO A 100 10.39 2.94 14.77
N VAL A 101 9.61 2.07 14.11
CA VAL A 101 9.10 0.81 14.68
C VAL A 101 10.17 -0.27 14.69
N LEU A 102 11.10 -0.25 13.73
CA LEU A 102 12.21 -1.22 13.64
C LEU A 102 13.21 -1.08 14.79
N ILE A 103 13.35 0.12 15.36
CA ILE A 103 14.22 0.35 16.53
C ILE A 103 13.66 -0.36 17.77
N ALA A 104 12.33 -0.46 17.87
CA ALA A 104 11.65 -1.01 19.04
C ALA A 104 11.21 -2.47 18.89
N SER A 105 11.18 -3.01 17.66
CA SER A 105 10.58 -4.33 17.40
C SER A 105 11.30 -5.13 16.32
N HIS A 106 11.46 -6.43 16.57
CA HIS A 106 12.25 -7.34 15.74
C HIS A 106 11.38 -8.38 14.99
N GLY A 107 10.05 -8.20 14.98
CA GLY A 107 9.09 -9.16 14.44
C GLY A 107 8.62 -8.85 13.02
N LEU A 108 7.30 -8.94 12.80
CA LEU A 108 6.66 -8.67 11.51
C LEU A 108 7.08 -7.34 10.82
N PRO A 109 7.28 -6.22 11.54
CA PRO A 109 7.75 -4.98 10.91
C PRO A 109 9.07 -5.14 10.14
N LEU A 110 9.99 -5.97 10.64
CA LEU A 110 11.28 -6.24 9.99
C LEU A 110 11.08 -6.99 8.66
N VAL A 111 10.17 -7.95 8.63
CA VAL A 111 9.84 -8.70 7.40
C VAL A 111 9.28 -7.76 6.35
N PHE A 112 8.33 -6.88 6.72
CA PHE A 112 7.79 -5.90 5.78
C PHE A 112 8.85 -4.90 5.30
N ALA A 113 9.75 -4.45 6.19
CA ALA A 113 10.85 -3.57 5.81
C ALA A 113 11.78 -4.26 4.80
N ALA A 114 12.14 -5.52 5.04
CA ALA A 114 12.95 -6.32 4.12
C ALA A 114 12.29 -6.48 2.74
N ILE A 115 11.00 -6.81 2.70
CA ILE A 115 10.26 -6.94 1.42
C ILE A 115 10.22 -5.61 0.66
N ASN A 116 10.01 -4.48 1.36
CA ASN A 116 10.04 -3.15 0.73
C ASN A 116 11.44 -2.83 0.18
N ALA A 117 12.50 -3.11 0.94
CA ALA A 117 13.87 -2.92 0.48
C ALA A 117 14.19 -3.78 -0.75
N VAL A 118 13.86 -5.08 -0.71
CA VAL A 118 14.04 -6.00 -1.84
C VAL A 118 13.26 -5.52 -3.07
N SER A 119 12.03 -5.03 -2.89
CA SER A 119 11.21 -4.49 -3.97
C SER A 119 11.89 -3.27 -4.61
N ILE A 120 12.44 -2.37 -3.81
CA ILE A 120 13.18 -1.20 -4.28
C ILE A 120 14.41 -1.62 -5.07
N PHE A 121 15.29 -2.42 -4.47
CA PHE A 121 16.54 -2.85 -5.10
C PHE A 121 16.27 -3.59 -6.40
N TYR A 122 15.36 -4.57 -6.40
CA TYR A 122 15.06 -5.36 -7.58
C TYR A 122 14.47 -4.52 -8.72
N LEU A 123 13.51 -3.63 -8.44
CA LEU A 123 12.90 -2.78 -9.48
C LEU A 123 13.79 -1.63 -9.96
N ALA A 124 14.81 -1.28 -9.17
CA ALA A 124 15.83 -0.29 -9.53
C ALA A 124 16.95 -0.88 -10.40
N LEU A 125 17.14 -2.20 -10.42
CA LEU A 125 18.18 -2.85 -11.20
C LEU A 125 18.12 -2.44 -12.70
N PRO A 126 19.25 -2.07 -13.32
CA PRO A 126 19.28 -1.61 -14.71
C PRO A 126 18.66 -2.59 -15.72
N PRO A 127 18.88 -3.93 -15.63
CA PRO A 127 18.19 -4.89 -16.49
C PRO A 127 16.66 -4.80 -16.37
N ILE A 128 16.13 -4.71 -15.15
CA ILE A 128 14.68 -4.62 -14.92
C ILE A 128 14.14 -3.30 -15.45
N LYS A 129 14.80 -2.18 -15.14
CA LYS A 129 14.44 -0.85 -15.68
C LYS A 129 14.32 -0.86 -17.20
N ARG A 130 15.26 -1.49 -17.91
CA ARG A 130 15.25 -1.57 -19.38
C ARG A 130 14.00 -2.31 -19.91
N ILE A 131 13.57 -3.39 -19.26
CA ILE A 131 12.37 -4.15 -19.65
C ILE A 131 11.13 -3.25 -19.64
N PHE A 132 10.96 -2.40 -18.62
CA PHE A 132 9.83 -1.48 -18.53
C PHE A 132 9.88 -0.31 -19.54
N HIS A 133 11.06 0.05 -20.06
CA HIS A 133 11.21 1.10 -21.07
C HIS A 133 11.07 0.57 -22.50
N GLY A 134 11.49 -0.68 -22.74
CA GLY A 134 11.39 -1.33 -24.06
C GLY A 134 9.96 -1.37 -24.62
N ASN A 135 8.95 -1.47 -23.75
CA ASN A 135 7.53 -1.50 -24.16
C ASN A 135 7.05 -0.19 -24.82
N ARG A 136 7.66 0.97 -24.50
CA ARG A 136 7.31 2.26 -25.13
C ARG A 136 7.94 2.43 -26.50
N GLY A 137 9.08 1.77 -26.77
CA GLY A 137 9.75 1.81 -28.06
C GLY A 137 8.95 1.09 -29.15
N ALA A 138 8.35 -0.06 -28.83
CA ALA A 138 7.52 -0.83 -29.75
C ALA A 138 6.22 -0.10 -30.14
N LEU A 139 5.54 0.55 -29.19
CA LEU A 139 4.34 1.34 -29.46
C LEU A 139 4.59 2.60 -30.30
N ARG A 140 5.77 3.24 -30.15
CA ARG A 140 6.17 4.38 -30.98
C ARG A 140 6.63 4.00 -32.38
N ALA A 141 7.09 2.77 -32.58
CA ALA A 141 7.47 2.26 -33.89
C ALA A 141 6.26 1.74 -34.71
N ALA A 142 5.12 1.54 -34.06
CA ALA A 142 3.88 1.02 -34.66
C ALA A 142 2.80 2.09 -34.91
N ALA A 143 3.09 3.36 -34.60
CA ALA A 143 2.22 4.52 -34.80
C ALA A 143 2.86 5.48 -35.79
#